data_AF-A0AAF0R9W7-F1
#
_entry.id   AF-A0AAF0R9W7-F1
#
_cell.length_a   1.000
_cell.length_b   1.000
_cell.length_c   1.000
_cell.angle_alpha   90.00
_cell.angle_beta   90.00
_cell.angle_gamma   90.00
#
_symmetry.space_group_name_H-M   'P 1'
#
loop_
_entity.id
_entity.type
_entity.pdbx_description
1 polymer ?
#
loop_
_entity_poly.entity_id
_entity_poly.type
_entity_poly.pdbx_seq_one_letter_code
_entity_poly.pdbx_strand_id
1 'polypeptide(L)' 'MNEMILDGSEIENEQGFHKFMSKLLDFGPYYGTNLEALGDRLSNDVERPVTIIWINSE' A
#
# COMPACT_ATOMS: atom_id res chain seq x y z
N MET A 1 3.15 -17.15 2.96
CA MET A 1 2.29 -16.11 3.54
C MET A 1 3.16 -14.89 3.68
N ASN A 2 2.88 -13.83 2.94
CA ASN A 2 3.69 -12.62 2.98
C ASN A 2 3.12 -11.67 4.02
N GLU A 3 3.95 -11.30 4.99
CA GLU A 3 3.65 -10.25 5.96
C GLU A 3 4.47 -9.02 5.61
N MET A 4 3.77 -7.89 5.45
CA MET A 4 4.32 -6.61 5.02
C MET A 4 4.03 -5.58 6.10
N ILE A 5 5.06 -4.84 6.54
CA ILE A 5 4.91 -3.78 7.54
C ILE A 5 4.85 -2.43 6.82
N LEU A 6 3.78 -1.68 7.08
CA LEU A 6 3.64 -0.28 6.72
C LEU A 6 3.90 0.55 7.99
N ASP A 7 5.04 1.24 8.03
CA ASP A 7 5.33 2.20 9.11
C ASP A 7 4.71 3.57 8.78
N GLY A 8 3.73 3.97 9.59
CA GLY A 8 2.99 5.21 9.43
C GLY A 8 3.67 6.44 10.00
N SER A 9 4.83 6.31 10.66
CA SER A 9 5.52 7.45 11.29
C SER A 9 5.84 8.61 10.33
N GLU A 10 5.99 8.31 9.04
CA GLU A 10 6.28 9.28 7.97
C GLU A 10 5.07 9.54 7.03
N ILE A 11 3.88 9.03 7.38
CA ILE A 11 2.66 9.17 6.57
C ILE A 11 1.83 10.35 7.09
N GLU A 12 2.02 11.51 6.48
CA GLU A 12 1.33 12.74 6.91
C GLU A 12 -0.04 12.95 6.25
N ASN A 13 -0.32 12.26 5.14
CA ASN A 13 -1.53 12.43 4.34
C ASN A 13 -1.79 11.23 3.42
N GLU A 14 -2.96 11.22 2.79
CA GLU A 14 -3.42 10.16 1.86
C GLU A 14 -2.46 9.94 0.68
N GLN A 15 -1.86 11.00 0.12
CA GLN A 15 -0.89 10.87 -0.97
C GLN A 15 0.40 10.19 -0.49
N GLY A 16 0.84 10.52 0.73
CA GLY A 16 1.92 9.83 1.42
C GLY A 16 1.61 8.34 1.56
N PHE A 17 0.42 8.00 2.06
CA PHE A 17 -0.03 6.61 2.18
C PHE A 17 0.07 5.86 0.85
N HIS A 18 -0.47 6.42 -0.23
CA HIS A 18 -0.40 5.83 -1.57
C HIS A 18 1.03 5.62 -2.06
N LYS A 19 1.94 6.55 -1.77
CA LYS A 19 3.37 6.44 -2.11
C LYS A 19 4.09 5.35 -1.34
N PHE A 20 3.79 5.16 -0.06
CA PHE A 20 4.39 4.09 0.73
C PHE A 20 3.82 2.72 0.33
N MET A 21 2.50 2.63 0.13
CA MET A 21 1.84 1.41 -0.34
C MET A 21 2.35 0.95 -1.70
N SER A 22 2.52 1.87 -2.66
CA SER A 22 3.01 1.52 -4.00
C SER A 22 4.41 0.93 -3.98
N LYS A 23 5.26 1.38 -3.05
CA LYS A 23 6.60 0.81 -2.84
C LYS A 23 6.53 -0.53 -2.11
N LEU A 24 5.72 -0.62 -1.06
CA LEU A 24 5.62 -1.82 -0.22
C LEU A 24 5.12 -3.04 -1.03
N LEU A 25 4.19 -2.82 -1.95
CA LEU A 25 3.54 -3.87 -2.73
C LEU A 25 3.89 -3.84 -4.23
N ASP A 26 4.90 -3.04 -4.61
CA ASP A 26 5.40 -2.90 -5.97
C ASP A 26 4.29 -2.68 -7.03
N PHE A 27 3.47 -1.63 -6.85
CA PHE A 27 2.38 -1.29 -7.79
C PHE A 27 2.87 -0.77 -9.15
N GLY A 28 4.19 -0.61 -9.32
CA GLY A 28 4.81 -0.11 -10.54
C GLY A 28 4.59 1.39 -10.81
N PRO A 29 5.13 1.91 -11.94
CA PRO A 29 5.24 3.34 -12.20
C PRO A 29 3.92 4.02 -12.60
N TYR A 30 2.87 3.26 -12.91
CA TYR A 30 1.57 3.77 -13.40
C TYR A 30 0.46 3.70 -12.35
N TYR A 31 0.82 3.68 -11.06
CA TYR A 31 -0.15 3.69 -9.99
C TYR A 31 -0.85 5.06 -9.88
N GLY A 32 -2.19 5.08 -9.98
CA GLY A 32 -2.99 6.31 -10.02
C GLY A 32 -3.07 7.12 -8.72
N THR A 33 -2.50 6.63 -7.61
CA THR A 33 -2.43 7.31 -6.30
C THR A 33 -3.80 7.80 -5.78
N ASN A 34 -4.81 6.94 -5.88
CA ASN A 34 -6.16 7.17 -5.35
C ASN A 34 -6.79 5.84 -4.89
N LEU A 35 -7.93 5.92 -4.21
CA LEU A 35 -8.62 4.74 -3.64
C LEU A 35 -9.10 3.74 -4.70
N GLU A 36 -9.51 4.22 -5.88
CA GLU A 36 -9.93 3.35 -6.99
C GLU A 36 -8.75 2.50 -7.48
N ALA A 37 -7.61 3.14 -7.76
CA ALA A 37 -6.38 2.46 -8.16
C ALA A 37 -5.86 1.52 -7.06
N LEU A 38 -6.00 1.88 -5.78
CA LEU A 38 -5.66 0.98 -4.67
C LEU A 38 -6.51 -0.29 -4.71
N GLY A 39 -7.83 -0.12 -4.90
CA GLY A 39 -8.77 -1.22 -5.03
C GLY A 39 -8.39 -2.16 -6.16
N ASP A 40 -8.04 -1.61 -7.33
CA ASP A 40 -7.61 -2.38 -8.50
C ASP A 40 -6.36 -3.22 -8.20
N ARG A 41 -5.32 -2.61 -7.61
CA ARG A 41 -4.06 -3.31 -7.29
C ARG A 41 -4.27 -4.42 -6.26
N LEU A 42 -4.98 -4.15 -5.16
CA LEU A 42 -5.23 -5.15 -4.12
C LEU A 42 -6.12 -6.31 -4.62
N SER A 43 -7.02 -6.02 -5.58
CA SER A 43 -7.94 -7.01 -6.12
C SER A 43 -7.28 -7.94 -7.14
N ASN A 44 -6.33 -7.43 -7.94
CA ASN A 44 -5.84 -8.14 -9.13
C ASN A 44 -4.33 -8.42 -9.14
N ASP A 45 -3.52 -7.57 -8.52
CA ASP A 45 -2.06 -7.56 -8.78
C ASP A 45 -1.21 -8.06 -7.61
N VAL A 46 -1.73 -8.00 -6.39
CA VAL A 46 -0.98 -8.44 -5.20
C VAL A 46 -1.08 -9.96 -5.01
N GLU A 47 0.07 -10.62 -4.89
CA GLU A 47 0.16 -12.06 -4.63
C GLU A 47 -0.50 -12.42 -3.27
N ARG A 48 -1.32 -13.47 -3.27
CA ARG A 48 -2.08 -13.91 -2.09
C ARG A 48 -1.60 -15.27 -1.58
N PRO A 49 -1.67 -15.55 -0.27
CA PRO A 49 -2.19 -14.68 0.80
C PRO A 49 -1.17 -13.62 1.25
N VAL A 50 -1.66 -12.42 1.53
CA VAL A 50 -0.90 -11.29 2.06
C VAL A 50 -1.53 -10.74 3.33
N THR A 51 -0.69 -10.32 4.26
CA THR A 51 -1.05 -9.61 5.50
C THR A 51 -0.29 -8.30 5.53
N ILE A 52 -1.01 -7.19 5.68
CA ILE A 52 -0.43 -5.85 5.79
C ILE A 52 -0.67 -5.36 7.22
N ILE A 53 0.41 -5.07 7.94
CA ILE A 53 0.36 -4.56 9.31
C ILE A 53 0.77 -3.10 9.26
N TRP A 54 -0.16 -2.21 9.62
CA TRP A 54 0.12 -0.79 9.76
C TRP A 54 0.50 -0.50 11.21
N ILE A 55 1.74 -0.09 11.43
CA ILE A 55 2.25 0.39 12.73
C ILE A 55 2.33 1.92 12.73
N ASN A 56 2.20 2.56 13.89
CA ASN A 56 2.21 4.04 14.01
C ASN A 56 1.13 4.68 13.11
N SER A 57 -0.11 4.23 13.24
CA SER A 57 -1.24 4.62 12.36
C SER A 57 -2.11 5.75 12.92
N GLU A 58 -1.74 6.30 14.08
CA GLU A 58 -2.43 7.38 14.78
C GLU A 58 -2.50 8.71 14.01
#